data_AF-A0A7C6HDM6-F1
#
_entry.id   AF-A0A7C6HDM6-F1
#
_cell.length_a   1.000
_cell.length_b   1.000
_cell.length_c   1.000
_cell.angle_alpha   90.00
_cell.angle_beta   90.00
_cell.angle_gamma   90.00
#
_symmetry.space_group_name_H-M   'P 1'
#
loop_
_entity.id
_entity.type
_entity.pdbx_description
1 polymer ?
#
loop_
_entity_poly.entity_id
_entity_poly.type
_entity_poly.pdbx_seq_one_letter_code
_entity_poly.pdbx_strand_id
1 'polypeptide(L)'
;MRKQVYLTIDDAPTKHFKDKLDFLYDRNIPAIIFCVGENIEKHMEDVVYAIRKGYLIGNHSYAHEHFSDLTIDEGISSIRMT
;
A
#
# COMPACT_ATOMS: atom_id res chain seq x y z
N MET A 1 11.67 28.11 0.87
CA MET A 1 10.85 26.88 0.77
C MET A 1 11.71 25.68 1.14
N ARG A 2 11.24 24.77 2.00
CA ARG A 2 11.91 23.48 2.21
C ARG A 2 11.56 22.55 1.04
N LYS A 3 12.57 21.94 0.43
CA LYS A 3 12.34 20.85 -0.53
C LYS A 3 11.86 19.62 0.27
N GLN A 4 10.70 19.11 -0.08
CA GLN A 4 10.12 17.90 0.53
C GLN A 4 10.09 16.80 -0.53
N VAL A 5 10.37 15.58 -0.09
CA VAL A 5 10.28 14.35 -0.89
C VAL A 5 9.44 13.37 -0.10
N TYR A 6 8.53 12.69 -0.78
CA TYR A 6 7.69 11.64 -0.20
C TYR A 6 8.04 10.33 -0.89
N LEU A 7 8.47 9.35 -0.11
CA LEU A 7 8.66 7.99 -0.61
C LEU A 7 7.31 7.30 -0.61
N THR A 8 6.88 6.82 -1.77
CA THR A 8 5.72 5.94 -1.92
C THR A 8 6.17 4.58 -2.42
N ILE A 9 5.50 3.52 -1.99
CA ILE A 9 5.76 2.14 -2.41
C ILE A 9 4.43 1.52 -2.81
N ASP A 10 4.34 1.11 -4.06
CA ASP A 10 3.13 0.54 -4.65
C ASP A 10 3.17 -1.00 -4.63
N ASP A 11 2.08 -1.64 -5.05
CA ASP A 11 1.92 -3.09 -5.18
C ASP A 11 2.14 -3.91 -3.90
N ALA A 12 2.08 -3.26 -2.73
CA ALA A 12 2.20 -3.93 -1.45
C ALA A 12 0.88 -4.65 -1.06
N PRO A 13 0.90 -5.50 -0.03
CA PRO A 13 2.06 -6.22 0.49
C PRO A 13 2.58 -7.29 -0.50
N THR A 14 3.87 -7.62 -0.38
CA THR A 14 4.53 -8.72 -1.10
C THR A 14 5.14 -9.70 -0.11
N LYS A 15 5.61 -10.88 -0.56
CA LYS A 15 6.22 -11.91 0.30
C LYS A 15 7.29 -11.41 1.30
N HIS A 16 8.04 -10.37 0.93
CA HIS A 16 9.12 -9.79 1.75
C HIS A 16 8.75 -8.42 2.34
N PHE A 17 7.46 -8.13 2.47
CA PHE A 17 6.98 -6.81 2.89
C PHE A 17 7.46 -6.43 4.28
N LYS A 18 7.36 -7.33 5.26
CA LYS A 18 7.84 -7.09 6.62
C LYS A 18 9.34 -6.75 6.66
N ASP A 19 10.19 -7.49 5.95
CA ASP A 19 11.64 -7.24 5.92
C ASP A 19 11.97 -5.84 5.36
N LYS A 20 11.22 -5.41 4.33
CA LYS A 20 11.34 -4.07 3.74
C LYS A 20 10.89 -2.98 4.74
N LEU A 21 9.79 -3.21 5.47
CA LEU A 21 9.31 -2.28 6.50
C LEU A 21 10.31 -2.14 7.64
N ASP A 22 10.86 -3.26 8.12
CA ASP A 22 11.86 -3.25 9.19
C ASP A 22 13.10 -2.45 8.75
N PHE A 23 13.56 -2.63 7.50
CA PHE A 23 14.67 -1.83 6.94
C PHE A 23 14.40 -0.32 6.95
N LEU A 24 13.19 0.10 6.55
CA LEU A 24 12.80 1.51 6.53
C LEU A 24 12.67 2.06 7.96
N TYR A 25 12.09 1.27 8.86
CA TYR A 25 11.81 1.66 10.24
C TYR A 25 13.12 1.91 11.00
N ASP A 26 14.06 0.97 10.90
CA ASP A 26 15.36 1.04 11.57
C ASP A 26 16.20 2.24 11.10
N ARG A 27 15.91 2.77 9.91
CA ARG A 27 16.57 3.95 9.33
C ARG A 27 15.78 5.24 9.52
N ASN A 28 14.65 5.20 10.21
CA ASN A 28 13.74 6.33 10.37
C ASN A 28 13.30 6.94 9.03
N ILE A 29 13.08 6.09 8.01
CA ILE A 29 12.63 6.52 6.69
C ILE A 29 11.10 6.44 6.65
N PRO A 30 10.39 7.59 6.57
CA PRO A 30 8.94 7.58 6.39
C PRO A 30 8.58 7.18 4.96
N ALA A 31 7.50 6.42 4.81
CA ALA A 31 6.94 6.05 3.51
C ALA A 31 5.41 5.96 3.57
N ILE A 32 4.78 6.14 2.43
CA ILE A 32 3.36 5.80 2.20
C ILE A 32 3.34 4.51 1.40
N ILE A 33 2.60 3.51 1.86
CA ILE A 33 2.53 2.21 1.23
C ILE A 33 1.16 2.05 0.57
N PHE A 34 1.12 1.97 -0.75
CA PHE A 34 -0.10 1.73 -1.52
C PHE A 34 -0.30 0.21 -1.67
N CYS A 35 -1.35 -0.30 -1.06
CA CYS A 35 -1.64 -1.73 -0.99
C CYS A 35 -2.77 -2.15 -1.93
N VAL A 36 -2.60 -3.30 -2.55
CA VAL A 36 -3.59 -3.98 -3.40
C VAL A 36 -4.46 -4.88 -2.53
N GLY A 37 -5.79 -4.79 -2.68
CA GLY A 37 -6.78 -5.52 -1.87
C GLY A 37 -6.53 -7.02 -1.77
N GLU A 38 -6.36 -7.68 -2.91
CA GLU A 38 -6.07 -9.13 -2.96
C GLU A 38 -4.77 -9.51 -2.22
N ASN A 39 -3.80 -8.61 -2.17
CA ASN A 39 -2.55 -8.84 -1.45
C ASN A 39 -2.73 -8.60 0.05
N ILE A 40 -3.55 -7.61 0.44
CA ILE A 40 -3.92 -7.39 1.84
C ILE A 40 -4.56 -8.65 2.43
N GLU A 41 -5.49 -9.29 1.72
CA GLU A 41 -6.14 -10.52 2.20
C GLU A 41 -5.14 -11.66 2.47
N LYS A 42 -4.12 -11.78 1.62
CA LYS A 42 -3.08 -12.82 1.74
C LYS A 42 -2.04 -12.52 2.84
N HIS A 43 -1.87 -11.25 3.20
CA HIS A 43 -0.80 -10.77 4.09
C HIS A 43 -1.31 -9.77 5.14
N MET A 44 -2.53 -9.95 5.63
CA MET A 44 -3.22 -9.02 6.52
C MET A 44 -2.39 -8.67 7.76
N GLU A 45 -1.70 -9.66 8.33
CA GLU A 45 -0.86 -9.48 9.51
C GLU A 45 0.29 -8.49 9.26
N ASP A 46 0.90 -8.52 8.08
CA ASP A 46 1.99 -7.61 7.71
C ASP A 46 1.49 -6.17 7.50
N VAL A 47 0.27 -6.00 6.99
CA VAL A 47 -0.36 -4.68 6.83
C VAL A 47 -0.71 -4.09 8.20
N VAL A 48 -1.29 -4.89 9.09
CA VAL A 48 -1.53 -4.49 10.48
C VAL A 48 -0.23 -4.13 11.20
N TYR A 49 0.85 -4.89 10.95
CA TYR A 49 2.18 -4.58 11.45
C TYR A 49 2.68 -3.21 10.96
N ALA A 50 2.55 -2.92 9.67
CA ALA A 50 2.92 -1.64 9.08
C ALA A 50 2.19 -0.46 9.75
N ILE A 51 0.87 -0.58 9.93
CA ILE A 51 0.04 0.43 10.60
C ILE A 51 0.51 0.65 12.04
N ARG A 52 0.76 -0.43 12.79
CA ARG A 52 1.26 -0.36 14.17
C ARG A 52 2.65 0.29 14.28
N LYS A 53 3.46 0.21 13.23
CA LYS A 53 4.76 0.87 13.13
C LYS A 53 4.68 2.34 12.70
N GLY A 54 3.48 2.84 12.39
CA GLY A 54 3.24 4.24 12.05
C GLY A 54 3.36 4.56 10.55
N TYR A 55 3.40 3.54 9.69
CA TYR A 55 3.33 3.75 8.24
C TYR A 55 1.90 4.10 7.80
N LEU A 56 1.80 4.95 6.78
CA LEU A 56 0.53 5.26 6.14
C LEU A 56 0.23 4.22 5.07
N ILE A 57 -0.99 3.66 5.10
CA ILE A 57 -1.48 2.73 4.07
C ILE A 57 -2.43 3.48 3.15
N GLY A 58 -2.15 3.41 1.85
CA GLY A 58 -2.99 3.91 0.76
C GLY A 58 -3.64 2.76 0.00
N ASN A 59 -4.73 3.07 -0.69
CA ASN A 59 -5.48 2.14 -1.53
C ASN A 59 -4.85 2.10 -2.94
N HIS A 60 -4.55 0.90 -3.43
CA HIS A 60 -4.02 0.68 -4.77
C HIS A 60 -4.90 -0.24 -5.62
N SER A 61 -6.22 -0.09 -5.49
CA SER A 61 -7.25 -0.95 -6.08
C SER A 61 -7.26 -2.38 -5.54
N TYR A 62 -8.33 -3.12 -5.85
CA TYR A 62 -8.52 -4.45 -5.28
C TYR A 62 -7.63 -5.47 -5.97
N ALA A 63 -7.62 -5.50 -7.31
CA ALA A 63 -6.88 -6.49 -8.09
C ALA A 63 -5.83 -5.88 -9.05
N HIS A 64 -5.46 -4.61 -8.85
CA HIS A 64 -4.50 -3.88 -9.69
C HIS A 64 -4.96 -3.81 -11.16
N GLU A 65 -6.24 -3.52 -11.36
CA GLU A 65 -6.84 -3.38 -12.68
C GLU A 65 -6.35 -2.09 -13.38
N HIS A 66 -6.36 -2.10 -14.71
CA HIS A 66 -6.17 -0.88 -15.48
C HIS A 66 -7.46 -0.06 -15.47
N PHE A 67 -7.53 1.00 -14.66
CA PHE A 67 -8.74 1.82 -14.50
C PHE A 67 -9.20 2.51 -15.79
N SER A 68 -8.33 2.64 -16.80
CA SER A 68 -8.71 3.12 -18.14
C SER A 68 -9.66 2.18 -18.88
N ASP A 69 -9.67 0.90 -18.49
CA ASP A 69 -10.42 -0.17 -19.16
C ASP A 69 -11.73 -0.46 -18.42
N LEU A 70 -11.96 0.18 -17.27
CA LEU A 70 -13.13 0.02 -16.42
C LEU A 70 -14.17 1.11 -16.65
N THR A 71 -15.43 0.76 -16.40
CA THR A 71 -16.47 1.75 -16.13
C THR A 71 -16.21 2.48 -14.80
N ILE A 72 -16.83 3.65 -14.62
CA ILE A 72 -16.74 4.40 -13.37
C ILE A 72 -17.23 3.55 -12.18
N ASP A 73 -18.32 2.79 -12.36
CA ASP A 73 -18.89 1.96 -11.30
C ASP A 73 -17.96 0.81 -10.91
N GLU A 74 -17.30 0.16 -11.88
CA GLU A 74 -16.29 -0.87 -11.62
C GLU A 74 -15.07 -0.29 -10.88
N GLY A 75 -14.58 0.88 -11.30
CA GLY A 75 -13.48 1.57 -10.61
C GLY A 75 -13.83 1.94 -9.17
N ILE A 76 -15.05 2.45 -8.93
CA ILE A 76 -15.55 2.73 -7.58
C ILE A 76 -15.66 1.44 -6.76
N SER A 77 -16.12 0.34 -7.37
CA SER A 77 -16.22 -0.96 -6.70
C SER A 77 -14.83 -1.46 -6.27
N SER A 78 -13.84 -1.43 -7.17
CA SER A 78 -12.46 -1.85 -6.87
C SER A 78 -11.85 -1.02 -5.72
N ILE A 79 -12.07 0.30 -5.70
CA ILE A 79 -11.64 1.14 -4.56
C ILE A 79 -12.33 0.73 -3.27
N ARG A 80 -13.65 0.50 -3.27
CA ARG A 80 -14.42 0.20 -2.04
C ARG A 80 -14.13 -1.18 -1.45
N MET A 81 -13.74 -2.14 -2.28
CA MET A 81 -13.43 -3.50 -1.84
C MET A 81 -12.05 -3.63 -1.19
N THR A 82 -11.12 -2.74 -1.53
CA THR A 82 -9.75 -2.70 -0.97
C THR A 82 -9.76 -2.19 0.47
#